data_AF-X0TR44-F1
#
_entry.id   AF-X0TR44-F1
#
_cell.length_a   1.000
_cell.length_b   1.000
_cell.length_c   1.000
_cell.angle_alpha   90.00
_cell.angle_beta   90.00
_cell.angle_gamma   90.00
#
_symmetry.space_group_name_H-M   'P 1'
#
loop_
_entity.id
_entity.type
_entity.pdbx_description
1 polymer ?
#
loop_
_entity_poly.entity_id
_entity_poly.type
_entity_poly.pdbx_seq_one_letter_code
_entity_poly.pdbx_strand_id
1 'polypeptide(L)'
;KYKAECDLQREWYKAECDSKLEEWKLKFRATVQSGQAALKSAFLINGGAAVGLLAFIGNVWTKTKANVNGLGFPLLLYVFGVLFPAVASGLTYLSQYQYGKSVKDDDHFARCARKINWVGITFVILSYFLFAIATFWAYRFFVAYQQVVNEAL
;
A
#
# COMPACT_ATOMS: atom_id res chain seq x y z
N LYS A 1 -48.27 -9.08 -32.69
CA LYS A 1 -46.96 -8.68 -33.29
C LYS A 1 -46.30 -7.55 -32.48
N TYR A 2 -46.92 -6.37 -32.38
CA TYR A 2 -46.39 -5.22 -31.61
C TYR A 2 -46.00 -5.53 -30.13
N LYS A 3 -46.83 -6.28 -29.40
CA LYS A 3 -46.53 -6.67 -28.01
C LYS A 3 -45.26 -7.53 -27.90
N ALA A 4 -45.09 -8.49 -28.82
CA ALA A 4 -43.91 -9.36 -28.84
C ALA A 4 -42.63 -8.59 -29.18
N GLU A 5 -42.70 -7.62 -30.09
CA GLU A 5 -41.56 -6.73 -30.40
C GLU A 5 -41.18 -5.84 -29.22
N CYS A 6 -42.18 -5.33 -28.48
CA CYS A 6 -41.96 -4.53 -27.27
C CYS A 6 -41.38 -5.36 -26.11
N ASP A 7 -41.84 -6.60 -25.94
CA ASP A 7 -41.32 -7.53 -24.92
C ASP A 7 -39.87 -7.93 -25.22
N LEU A 8 -39.54 -8.21 -26.50
CA LEU A 8 -38.18 -8.46 -26.95
C LEU A 8 -37.26 -7.26 -26.69
N GLN A 9 -37.69 -6.04 -27.04
CA GLN A 9 -36.91 -4.84 -26.74
C GLN A 9 -36.61 -4.71 -25.25
N ARG A 10 -37.62 -4.94 -24.39
CA ARG A 10 -37.44 -4.88 -22.93
C ARG A 10 -36.40 -5.90 -22.43
N GLU A 11 -36.41 -7.12 -22.96
CA GLU A 11 -35.43 -8.15 -22.60
C GLU A 11 -34.02 -7.78 -23.04
N TRP A 12 -33.86 -7.27 -24.26
CA TRP A 12 -32.58 -6.73 -24.75
C TRP A 12 -32.06 -5.59 -23.87
N TYR A 13 -32.92 -4.63 -23.52
CA TYR A 13 -32.55 -3.52 -22.63
C TYR A 13 -32.14 -3.99 -21.24
N LYS A 14 -32.83 -4.99 -20.68
CA LYS A 14 -32.45 -5.57 -19.38
C LYS A 14 -31.10 -6.27 -19.45
N ALA A 15 -30.88 -7.10 -20.46
CA ALA A 15 -29.62 -7.82 -20.67
C ALA A 15 -28.43 -6.86 -20.84
N GLU A 16 -28.62 -5.78 -21.61
CA GLU A 16 -27.61 -4.74 -21.79
C GLU A 16 -27.30 -4.00 -20.47
N CYS A 17 -28.32 -3.71 -19.67
CA CYS A 17 -28.17 -3.04 -18.37
C CYS A 17 -27.43 -3.94 -17.37
N ASP A 18 -27.79 -5.22 -17.32
CA ASP A 18 -27.16 -6.22 -16.45
C ASP A 18 -25.70 -6.44 -16.84
N SER A 19 -25.39 -6.52 -18.15
CA SER A 19 -24.02 -6.62 -18.65
C SER A 19 -23.16 -5.43 -18.21
N LYS A 20 -23.67 -4.21 -18.38
CA LYS A 20 -22.98 -2.98 -17.94
C LYS A 20 -22.75 -2.93 -16.42
N LEU A 21 -23.72 -3.39 -15.65
CA LEU A 21 -23.62 -3.45 -14.20
C LEU A 21 -22.52 -4.43 -13.75
N GLU A 22 -22.47 -5.62 -14.36
CA GLU A 22 -21.43 -6.62 -14.04
C GLU A 22 -20.04 -6.15 -14.47
N GLU A 23 -19.91 -5.52 -15.64
CA GLU A 23 -18.66 -4.88 -16.06
C GLU A 23 -18.19 -3.82 -15.07
N TRP A 24 -19.09 -2.96 -14.62
CA TRP A 24 -18.77 -1.91 -13.65
C TRP A 24 -18.30 -2.51 -12.32
N LYS A 25 -19.01 -3.51 -11.80
CA LYS A 25 -18.63 -4.23 -10.58
C LYS A 25 -17.25 -4.87 -10.71
N LEU A 26 -16.97 -5.51 -11.85
CA LEU A 26 -15.70 -6.16 -12.11
C LEU A 26 -14.55 -5.15 -12.14
N LYS A 27 -14.70 -4.06 -12.91
CA LYS A 27 -13.70 -2.98 -13.02
C LYS A 27 -13.42 -2.35 -11.65
N PHE A 28 -14.47 -2.04 -10.89
CA PHE A 28 -14.33 -1.46 -9.55
C PHE A 28 -13.59 -2.39 -8.58
N ARG A 29 -13.97 -3.68 -8.53
CA ARG A 29 -13.29 -4.69 -7.70
C ARG A 29 -11.83 -4.86 -8.08
N ALA A 30 -11.52 -4.90 -9.37
CA ALA A 30 -10.15 -5.01 -9.85
C ALA A 30 -9.28 -3.82 -9.38
N THR A 31 -9.80 -2.59 -9.46
CA THR A 31 -9.09 -1.40 -8.97
C THR A 31 -8.83 -1.46 -7.47
N VAL A 32 -9.83 -1.84 -6.66
CA VAL A 32 -9.68 -1.97 -5.20
C VAL A 32 -8.66 -3.05 -4.84
N GLN A 33 -8.72 -4.21 -5.51
CA GLN A 33 -7.75 -5.30 -5.29
C GLN A 33 -6.33 -4.89 -5.66
N SER A 34 -6.14 -4.16 -6.76
CA SER A 34 -4.83 -3.64 -7.16
C SER A 34 -4.26 -2.67 -6.10
N GLY A 35 -5.08 -1.75 -5.58
CA GLY A 35 -4.67 -0.86 -4.49
C GLY A 35 -4.31 -1.60 -3.20
N GLN A 36 -5.11 -2.61 -2.82
CA GLN A 36 -4.79 -3.46 -1.66
C GLN A 36 -3.51 -4.26 -1.85
N ALA A 37 -3.24 -4.76 -3.06
CA ALA A 37 -2.00 -5.45 -3.37
C ALA A 37 -0.79 -4.51 -3.20
N ALA A 38 -0.86 -3.29 -3.72
CA ALA A 38 0.19 -2.30 -3.56
C ALA A 38 0.48 -1.95 -2.08
N LEU A 39 -0.57 -1.71 -1.28
CA LEU A 39 -0.44 -1.47 0.16
C LEU A 39 0.23 -2.65 0.89
N LYS A 40 -0.20 -3.89 0.58
CA LYS A 40 0.38 -5.10 1.15
C LYS A 40 1.86 -5.27 0.76
N SER A 41 2.20 -5.02 -0.50
CA SER A 41 3.58 -5.09 -0.97
C SER A 41 4.46 -4.05 -0.27
N ALA A 42 3.99 -2.80 -0.15
CA ALA A 42 4.72 -1.74 0.57
C ALA A 42 4.93 -2.10 2.05
N PHE A 43 3.90 -2.64 2.71
CA PHE A 43 3.98 -3.11 4.09
C PHE A 43 4.97 -4.26 4.26
N LEU A 44 4.91 -5.27 3.39
CA LEU A 44 5.76 -6.46 3.45
C LEU A 44 7.24 -6.14 3.23
N ILE A 45 7.55 -5.33 2.21
CA ILE A 45 8.93 -4.99 1.86
C ILE A 45 9.58 -4.16 2.97
N ASN A 46 8.91 -3.12 3.46
CA ASN A 46 9.43 -2.29 4.55
C ASN A 46 9.47 -3.06 5.88
N GLY A 47 8.41 -3.80 6.20
CA GLY A 47 8.34 -4.58 7.44
C GLY A 47 9.37 -5.70 7.49
N GLY A 48 9.53 -6.44 6.38
CA GLY A 48 10.54 -7.47 6.25
C GLY A 48 11.96 -6.92 6.37
N ALA A 49 12.24 -5.77 5.76
CA ALA A 49 13.53 -5.10 5.90
C ALA A 49 13.79 -4.59 7.33
N ALA A 50 12.79 -4.00 7.99
CA ALA A 50 12.90 -3.56 9.38
C ALA A 50 13.18 -4.74 10.33
N VAL A 51 12.44 -5.85 10.20
CA VAL A 51 12.65 -7.06 11.00
C VAL A 51 14.03 -7.66 10.73
N GLY A 52 14.44 -7.74 9.46
CA GLY A 52 15.76 -8.23 9.09
C GLY A 52 16.89 -7.38 9.71
N LEU A 53 16.72 -6.06 9.71
CA LEU A 53 17.70 -5.14 10.30
C LEU A 53 17.73 -5.22 11.84
N LEU A 54 16.57 -5.33 12.49
CA LEU A 54 16.46 -5.56 13.94
C LEU A 54 17.14 -6.87 14.37
N ALA A 55 16.92 -7.94 13.61
CA ALA A 55 17.55 -9.23 13.86
C ALA A 55 19.08 -9.12 13.75
N PHE A 56 19.58 -8.44 12.73
CA PHE A 56 21.01 -8.17 12.57
C PHE A 56 21.57 -7.36 13.74
N ILE A 57 20.94 -6.24 14.09
CA ILE A 57 21.37 -5.37 15.20
C ILE A 57 21.42 -6.16 16.51
N GLY A 58 20.36 -6.93 16.83
CA GLY A 58 20.31 -7.74 18.05
C GLY A 58 21.43 -8.79 18.13
N ASN A 59 21.77 -9.41 17.00
CA ASN A 59 22.86 -10.36 16.91
C ASN A 59 24.25 -9.70 17.07
N VAL A 60 24.46 -8.49 16.54
CA VAL A 60 25.75 -7.80 16.62
C VAL A 60 25.98 -7.10 17.96
N TRP A 61 24.91 -6.54 18.55
CA TRP A 61 24.93 -5.82 19.83
C TRP A 61 25.53 -6.66 20.97
N THR A 62 25.30 -7.97 20.95
CA THR A 62 25.78 -8.88 21.99
C THR A 62 27.19 -9.42 21.72
N LYS A 63 27.71 -9.30 20.49
CA LYS A 63 28.94 -9.98 20.04
C LYS A 63 30.12 -9.04 19.84
N THR A 64 29.88 -7.75 19.63
CA THR A 64 30.93 -6.79 19.30
C THR A 64 30.69 -5.46 20.00
N LYS A 65 31.75 -4.69 20.27
CA LYS A 65 31.63 -3.25 20.60
C LYS A 65 31.39 -2.40 19.35
N ALA A 66 31.01 -3.01 18.23
CA ALA A 66 30.79 -2.30 16.97
C ALA A 66 29.69 -1.26 17.17
N ASN A 67 29.97 -0.04 16.75
CA ASN A 67 29.02 1.06 16.85
C ASN A 67 27.91 0.87 15.80
N VAL A 68 26.84 0.17 16.16
CA VAL A 68 25.67 -0.06 15.30
C VAL A 68 24.76 1.17 15.17
N ASN A 69 25.12 2.32 15.77
CA ASN A 69 24.28 3.53 15.72
C ASN A 69 23.97 4.00 14.29
N GLY A 70 24.84 3.70 13.32
CA GLY A 70 24.60 4.02 11.91
C GLY A 70 23.42 3.27 11.26
N LEU A 71 22.93 2.19 11.89
CA LEU A 71 21.75 1.43 11.42
C LEU A 71 20.43 1.93 12.00
N GLY A 72 20.46 2.83 12.98
CA GLY A 72 19.23 3.40 13.56
C GLY A 72 18.42 4.22 12.56
N PHE A 73 19.11 5.02 11.72
CA PHE A 73 18.46 5.83 10.69
C PHE A 73 17.73 5.00 9.62
N PRO A 74 18.35 4.02 8.94
CA PRO A 74 17.63 3.19 7.98
C PRO A 74 16.52 2.37 8.63
N LEU A 75 16.69 1.91 9.88
CA LEU A 75 15.63 1.23 10.61
C LEU A 75 14.39 2.13 10.81
N LEU A 76 14.61 3.37 11.23
CA LEU A 76 13.55 4.35 11.42
C LEU A 76 12.81 4.64 10.11
N LEU A 77 13.54 4.77 9.00
CA LEU A 77 12.94 4.95 7.68
C LEU A 77 12.08 3.75 7.25
N TYR A 78 12.50 2.51 7.50
CA TYR A 78 11.65 1.34 7.24
C TYR A 78 10.38 1.34 8.10
N VAL A 79 10.47 1.72 9.38
CA VAL A 79 9.30 1.83 10.26
C VAL A 79 8.30 2.88 9.73
N PHE A 80 8.78 4.04 9.29
CA PHE A 80 7.92 5.02 8.62
C PHE A 80 7.37 4.48 7.29
N GLY A 81 8.19 3.74 6.53
CA GLY A 81 7.78 3.03 5.33
C GLY A 81 6.64 2.02 5.57
N VAL A 82 6.54 1.43 6.76
CA VAL A 82 5.41 0.58 7.19
C VAL A 82 4.21 1.42 7.64
N LEU A 83 4.45 2.53 8.35
CA LEU A 83 3.40 3.37 8.93
C LEU A 83 2.48 3.98 7.86
N PHE A 84 3.05 4.50 6.76
CA PHE A 84 2.26 5.13 5.69
C PHE A 84 1.21 4.19 5.06
N PRO A 85 1.56 3.01 4.52
CA PRO A 85 0.57 2.09 3.97
C PRO A 85 -0.40 1.55 5.04
N ALA A 86 0.01 1.43 6.30
CA ALA A 86 -0.90 1.04 7.39
C ALA A 86 -1.99 2.10 7.63
N VAL A 87 -1.61 3.38 7.71
CA VAL A 87 -2.55 4.50 7.87
C VAL A 87 -3.45 4.63 6.64
N ALA A 88 -2.90 4.51 5.42
CA ALA A 88 -3.68 4.54 4.19
C ALA A 88 -4.73 3.41 4.14
N SER A 89 -4.37 2.20 4.58
CA SER A 89 -5.30 1.07 4.69
C SER A 89 -6.43 1.36 5.68
N GLY A 90 -6.12 1.92 6.86
CA GLY A 90 -7.12 2.32 7.86
C GLY A 90 -8.09 3.39 7.35
N LEU A 91 -7.58 4.42 6.66
CA LEU A 91 -8.41 5.46 6.03
C LEU A 91 -9.31 4.89 4.92
N THR A 92 -8.78 3.95 4.13
CA THR A 92 -9.55 3.26 3.09
C THR A 92 -10.69 2.45 3.72
N TYR A 93 -10.42 1.72 4.81
CA TYR A 93 -11.45 0.97 5.54
C TYR A 93 -12.56 1.90 6.09
N LEU A 94 -12.19 3.02 6.70
CA LEU A 94 -13.15 4.02 7.18
C LEU A 94 -14.02 4.58 6.05
N SER A 95 -13.42 4.85 4.88
CA SER A 95 -14.15 5.33 3.70
C SER A 95 -15.18 4.32 3.20
N GLN A 96 -14.82 3.03 3.16
CA GLN A 96 -15.69 1.96 2.70
C GLN A 96 -16.83 1.68 3.68
N TYR A 97 -16.58 1.78 4.99
CA TYR A 97 -17.62 1.65 6.02
C TYR A 97 -18.72 2.71 5.85
N GLN A 98 -18.34 3.94 5.51
CA GLN A 98 -19.29 5.03 5.27
C GLN A 98 -20.07 4.84 3.97
N TYR A 99 -19.44 4.31 2.92
CA TYR A 99 -20.12 3.98 1.65
C TYR A 99 -21.27 2.98 1.82
N GLY A 100 -21.12 1.98 2.70
CA GLY A 100 -22.16 0.98 2.95
C GLY A 100 -23.43 1.55 3.60
N LYS A 101 -23.39 2.77 4.14
CA LYS A 101 -24.51 3.42 4.82
C LYS A 101 -25.19 4.53 4.01
N SER A 102 -24.53 5.10 3.01
CA SER A 102 -25.09 6.19 2.20
C SER A 102 -25.74 5.65 0.93
N VAL A 103 -27.08 5.49 0.98
CA VAL A 103 -27.92 5.10 -0.18
C VAL A 103 -28.26 6.31 -1.08
N LYS A 104 -27.96 7.54 -0.63
CA LYS A 104 -28.27 8.77 -1.37
C LYS A 104 -27.02 9.32 -2.06
N ASP A 105 -27.24 9.81 -3.27
CA ASP A 105 -26.29 10.35 -4.24
C ASP A 105 -25.70 11.71 -3.77
N ASP A 106 -25.10 11.72 -2.59
CA ASP A 106 -24.49 12.90 -2.00
C ASP A 106 -23.08 13.10 -2.59
N ASP A 107 -22.96 14.12 -3.43
CA ASP A 107 -21.74 14.53 -4.14
C ASP A 107 -20.54 14.79 -3.19
N HIS A 108 -20.80 15.05 -1.90
CA HIS A 108 -19.79 15.18 -0.86
C HIS A 108 -19.01 13.87 -0.60
N PHE A 109 -19.65 12.71 -0.65
CA PHE A 109 -18.98 11.42 -0.40
C PHE A 109 -18.06 11.02 -1.54
N ALA A 110 -18.50 11.24 -2.79
CA ALA A 110 -17.69 11.02 -3.97
C ALA A 110 -16.41 11.87 -3.98
N ARG A 111 -16.47 13.10 -3.43
CA ARG A 111 -15.28 13.96 -3.24
C ARG A 111 -14.37 13.43 -2.11
N CYS A 112 -14.94 12.98 -1.00
CA CYS A 112 -14.16 12.42 0.12
C CYS A 112 -13.37 11.17 -0.30
N ALA A 113 -14.01 10.23 -1.00
CA ALA A 113 -13.36 9.01 -1.45
C ALA A 113 -12.27 9.23 -2.49
N ARG A 114 -12.46 10.19 -3.41
CA ARG A 114 -11.39 10.59 -4.33
C ARG A 114 -10.18 11.14 -3.57
N LYS A 115 -10.39 11.95 -2.53
CA LYS A 115 -9.30 12.44 -1.68
C LYS A 115 -8.58 11.30 -0.95
N ILE A 116 -9.32 10.35 -0.38
CA ILE A 116 -8.73 9.20 0.34
C ILE A 116 -7.91 8.32 -0.61
N ASN A 117 -8.39 8.06 -1.83
CA ASN A 117 -7.62 7.32 -2.83
C ASN A 117 -6.33 8.04 -3.22
N TRP A 118 -6.38 9.35 -3.45
CA TRP A 118 -5.18 10.14 -3.74
C TRP A 118 -4.17 10.13 -2.58
N VAL A 119 -4.65 10.24 -1.34
CA VAL A 119 -3.79 10.10 -0.14
C VAL A 119 -3.18 8.70 -0.04
N GLY A 120 -3.93 7.66 -0.38
CA GLY A 120 -3.42 6.30 -0.41
C GLY A 120 -2.28 6.12 -1.42
N ILE A 121 -2.47 6.64 -2.64
CA ILE A 121 -1.44 6.60 -3.69
C ILE A 121 -0.17 7.33 -3.25
N THR A 122 -0.30 8.54 -2.70
CA THR A 122 0.88 9.32 -2.25
C THR A 122 1.61 8.61 -1.10
N PHE A 123 0.89 7.98 -0.18
CA PHE A 123 1.48 7.23 0.94
C PHE A 123 2.23 5.98 0.47
N VAL A 124 1.70 5.25 -0.52
CA VAL A 124 2.40 4.10 -1.12
C VAL A 124 3.66 4.55 -1.84
N ILE A 125 3.58 5.60 -2.64
CA ILE A 125 4.75 6.16 -3.36
C ILE A 125 5.81 6.62 -2.35
N LEU A 126 5.42 7.37 -1.32
CA LEU A 126 6.32 7.83 -0.27
C LEU A 126 6.97 6.65 0.48
N SER A 127 6.22 5.59 0.77
CA SER A 127 6.75 4.36 1.37
C SER A 127 7.83 3.71 0.52
N TYR A 128 7.68 3.66 -0.81
CA TYR A 128 8.73 3.15 -1.69
C TYR A 128 9.97 4.04 -1.77
N PHE A 129 9.79 5.37 -1.74
CA PHE A 129 10.92 6.29 -1.64
C PHE A 129 11.70 6.11 -0.34
N LEU A 130 11.00 5.97 0.79
CA LEU A 130 11.61 5.71 2.09
C LEU A 130 12.36 4.38 2.10
N PHE A 131 11.77 3.33 1.51
CA PHE A 131 12.44 2.05 1.34
C PHE A 131 13.76 2.20 0.57
N ALA A 132 13.75 2.86 -0.59
CA ALA A 132 14.95 3.05 -1.40
C ALA A 132 16.05 3.84 -0.65
N ILE A 133 15.67 4.92 0.04
CA ILE A 133 16.60 5.72 0.85
C ILE A 133 17.16 4.87 1.99
N ALA A 134 16.31 4.17 2.74
CA ALA A 134 16.72 3.31 3.85
C ALA A 134 17.70 2.21 3.39
N THR A 135 17.39 1.54 2.28
CA THR A 135 18.26 0.52 1.69
C THR A 135 19.61 1.10 1.28
N PHE A 136 19.63 2.29 0.66
CA PHE A 136 20.88 2.95 0.30
C PHE A 136 21.76 3.27 1.52
N TRP A 137 21.17 3.83 2.59
CA TRP A 137 21.90 4.11 3.83
C TRP A 137 22.40 2.85 4.52
N ALA A 138 21.57 1.80 4.59
CA ALA A 138 21.96 0.51 5.15
C ALA A 138 23.12 -0.10 4.36
N TYR A 139 23.05 -0.09 3.02
CA TYR A 139 24.12 -0.57 2.15
C TYR A 139 25.44 0.17 2.41
N ARG A 140 25.40 1.51 2.48
CA ARG A 140 26.59 2.32 2.77
C ARG A 140 27.20 1.99 4.14
N PHE A 141 26.38 1.75 5.15
CA PHE A 141 26.85 1.32 6.46
C PHE A 141 27.57 -0.03 6.39
N PHE A 142 26.99 -1.02 5.70
CA PHE A 142 27.59 -2.34 5.57
C PHE A 142 28.93 -2.31 4.82
N VAL A 143 29.02 -1.53 3.73
CA VAL A 143 30.29 -1.39 2.99
C VAL A 143 31.36 -0.73 3.85
N ALA A 144 31.03 0.36 4.55
CA ALA A 144 31.97 1.05 5.44
C ALA A 144 32.42 0.14 6.60
N TYR A 145 31.49 -0.64 7.17
CA TYR A 145 31.80 -1.59 8.22
C TYR A 145 32.78 -2.68 7.74
N GLN A 146 32.56 -3.23 6.55
CA GLN A 146 33.44 -4.25 5.97
C GLN A 146 34.87 -3.74 5.74
N GLN A 147 35.02 -2.48 5.30
CA GLN A 147 36.34 -1.87 5.11
C GLN A 147 37.12 -1.76 6.42
N VAL A 148 36.48 -1.27 7.49
CA VAL A 148 37.10 -1.16 8.82
C VAL A 148 37.53 -2.52 9.36
N VAL A 149 36.70 -3.55 9.17
CA VAL A 149 37.05 -4.92 9.61
C VAL A 149 38.25 -5.47 8.82
N ASN A 150 38.33 -5.20 7.52
CA ASN A 150 39.44 -5.65 6.68
C ASN A 150 40.76 -4.93 7.02
N GLU A 151 40.72 -3.67 7.46
CA GLU A 151 41.91 -2.91 7.86
C GLU A 151 42.42 -3.27 9.27
N ALA A 152 41.57 -3.89 10.10
CA ALA A 152 41.90 -4.28 11.47
C ALA A 152 42.51 -5.70 11.59
N LEU A 153 42.55 -6.47 10.49
CA LEU A 153 43.15 -7.81 10.39
C LEU A 153 44.52 -7.74 9.72
#